data_AF-A0ABD5CU00-F1
#
_entry.id   AF-A0ABD5CU00-F1
#
_cell.length_a   1.000
_cell.length_b   1.000
_cell.length_c   1.000
_cell.angle_alpha   90.00
_cell.angle_beta   90.00
_cell.angle_gamma   90.00
#
_symmetry.space_group_name_H-M   'P 1'
#
loop_
_entity.id
_entity.type
_entity.pdbx_description
1 polymer ?
#
loop_
_entity_poly.entity_id
_entity_poly.type
_entity_poly.pdbx_seq_one_letter_code
_entity_poly.pdbx_strand_id
1 'polypeptide(L)'
;MSKLKDLEWLFNGRHFDREVIVLCVRWYLRYKLSLRDLVEMMAERGLSLAHTTILGWVKRYTPEFVKCWNLLATTAGQSWRVDETYVKIRGKWAYLYRAVNRAGKTIDFRLSTRRDVAAAKAFFAKAIRTQGRAPETITLDGYAASHRAVREMKTDESLPGRTNLRSSKYLNNLI
;
A
#
# COMPACT_ATOMS: atom_id res chain seq x y z
N MET A 1 13.59 -6.46 -24.81
CA MET A 1 12.35 -6.40 -25.62
C MET A 1 11.28 -7.44 -25.25
N SER A 2 11.52 -8.45 -24.38
CA SER A 2 10.50 -9.48 -24.09
C SER A 2 9.41 -9.09 -23.06
N LYS A 3 9.74 -8.30 -22.03
CA LYS A 3 8.76 -7.91 -20.98
C LYS A 3 7.62 -6.99 -21.44
N LEU A 4 7.80 -6.24 -22.53
CA LEU A 4 6.78 -5.34 -23.09
C LEU A 4 5.71 -6.11 -23.88
N LYS A 5 6.09 -7.18 -24.60
CA LYS A 5 5.14 -8.11 -25.24
C LYS A 5 4.24 -8.80 -24.21
N ASP A 6 4.77 -9.01 -23.00
CA ASP A 6 4.03 -9.58 -21.86
C ASP A 6 2.94 -8.63 -21.30
N LEU A 7 2.96 -7.35 -21.65
CA LEU A 7 1.93 -6.41 -21.19
C LEU A 7 0.80 -6.26 -22.21
N GLU A 8 1.07 -6.47 -23.50
CA GLU A 8 0.05 -6.38 -24.54
C GLU A 8 -0.97 -7.52 -24.46
N TRP A 9 -0.53 -8.75 -24.14
CA TRP A 9 -1.48 -9.87 -24.00
C TRP A 9 -2.51 -9.64 -22.88
N LEU A 10 -2.19 -8.83 -21.87
CA LEU A 10 -3.09 -8.53 -20.75
C LEU A 10 -4.38 -7.81 -21.20
N PHE A 11 -4.33 -7.16 -22.36
CA PHE A 11 -5.44 -6.43 -22.97
C PHE A 11 -6.06 -7.15 -24.16
N ASN A 12 -5.57 -8.34 -24.53
CA ASN A 12 -6.15 -9.11 -25.62
C ASN A 12 -7.61 -9.50 -25.33
N GLY A 13 -8.46 -9.37 -26.35
CA GLY A 13 -9.89 -9.69 -26.26
C GLY A 13 -10.70 -8.68 -25.44
N ARG A 14 -10.17 -7.50 -25.13
CA ARG A 14 -10.94 -6.42 -24.49
C ARG A 14 -11.69 -5.59 -25.53
N HIS A 15 -12.92 -5.24 -25.19
CA HIS A 15 -13.78 -4.39 -26.02
C HIS A 15 -13.27 -2.94 -26.10
N PHE A 16 -12.64 -2.45 -25.04
CA PHE A 16 -12.12 -1.09 -24.97
C PHE A 16 -10.61 -1.08 -25.19
N ASP A 17 -10.12 0.00 -25.80
CA ASP A 17 -8.69 0.23 -26.02
C ASP A 17 -7.92 0.17 -24.69
N ARG A 18 -6.72 -0.39 -24.73
CA ARG A 18 -5.78 -0.44 -23.59
C ARG A 18 -5.57 0.94 -22.99
N GLU A 19 -5.51 1.99 -23.80
CA GLU A 19 -5.22 3.34 -23.31
C GLU A 19 -6.34 3.87 -22.41
N VAL A 20 -7.59 3.60 -22.79
CA VAL A 20 -8.77 3.94 -21.99
C VAL A 20 -8.77 3.17 -20.67
N ILE A 21 -8.48 1.87 -20.72
CA ILE A 21 -8.42 1.00 -19.54
C ILE A 21 -7.33 1.48 -18.58
N VAL A 22 -6.10 1.68 -19.08
CA VAL A 22 -4.97 2.14 -18.26
C VAL A 22 -5.27 3.52 -17.67
N LEU A 23 -5.85 4.43 -18.45
CA LEU A 23 -6.20 5.77 -17.98
C LEU A 23 -7.20 5.72 -16.81
N CYS A 24 -8.30 4.99 -16.96
CA CYS A 24 -9.32 4.87 -15.93
C CYS A 24 -8.76 4.24 -14.66
N VAL A 25 -7.98 3.15 -14.77
CA VAL A 25 -7.38 2.48 -13.61
C VAL A 25 -6.34 3.38 -12.95
N ARG A 26 -5.49 4.07 -13.72
CA ARG A 26 -4.51 5.02 -13.18
C ARG A 26 -5.18 6.16 -12.43
N TRP A 27 -6.24 6.74 -12.99
CA TRP A 27 -6.96 7.85 -12.37
C TRP A 27 -7.66 7.42 -11.09
N TYR A 28 -8.29 6.25 -11.10
CA TYR A 28 -8.89 5.66 -9.90
C TYR A 28 -7.86 5.45 -8.78
N LEU A 29 -6.65 4.98 -9.11
CA LEU A 29 -5.61 4.70 -8.12
C LEU A 29 -4.88 5.96 -7.62
N ARG A 30 -4.75 6.98 -8.46
CA ARG A 30 -3.94 8.18 -8.16
C ARG A 30 -4.74 9.32 -7.55
N TYR A 31 -5.98 9.51 -7.97
CA TYR A 31 -6.81 10.64 -7.58
C TYR A 31 -7.97 10.21 -6.70
N LYS A 32 -8.56 11.14 -5.96
CA LYS A 32 -9.74 10.89 -5.12
C LYS A 32 -11.03 10.90 -5.96
N LEU A 33 -11.03 10.18 -7.08
CA LEU A 33 -12.16 10.10 -8.00
C LEU A 33 -13.02 8.88 -7.68
N SER A 34 -14.33 9.07 -7.66
CA SER A 34 -15.28 7.98 -7.60
C SER A 34 -15.39 7.28 -8.96
N LEU A 35 -15.92 6.05 -8.96
CA LEU A 35 -16.19 5.35 -10.22
C LEU A 35 -17.26 6.07 -11.07
N ARG A 36 -18.13 6.87 -10.45
CA ARG A 36 -19.14 7.67 -11.16
C ARG A 36 -18.48 8.85 -11.85
N ASP A 37 -17.59 9.55 -11.14
CA ASP A 37 -16.80 10.66 -11.70
C ASP A 37 -16.03 10.19 -12.94
N LEU A 38 -15.42 9.00 -12.88
CA LEU A 38 -14.71 8.43 -14.03
C LEU A 38 -15.64 8.10 -15.19
N VAL A 39 -16.87 7.63 -14.94
CA VAL A 39 -17.87 7.41 -15.99
C VAL A 39 -18.26 8.73 -16.66
N GLU A 40 -18.51 9.77 -15.87
CA GLU A 40 -18.85 11.11 -16.38
C GLU A 40 -17.71 11.68 -17.22
N MET A 41 -16.47 11.61 -16.73
CA MET A 41 -15.28 12.07 -17.46
C MET A 41 -15.04 11.28 -18.77
N MET A 42 -15.45 10.02 -18.84
CA MET A 42 -15.37 9.23 -20.07
C MET A 42 -16.52 9.53 -21.03
N ALA A 43 -17.71 9.84 -20.51
CA ALA A 43 -18.86 10.29 -21.31
C ALA A 43 -18.56 11.61 -22.03
N GLU A 44 -17.88 12.57 -21.37
CA GLU A 44 -17.39 13.80 -22.00
C GLU A 44 -16.44 13.55 -23.19
N ARG A 45 -15.80 12.36 -23.23
CA ARG A 45 -14.91 11.92 -24.30
C ARG A 45 -15.62 11.02 -25.33
N GLY A 46 -16.94 10.93 -25.27
CA GLY A 46 -17.75 10.11 -26.17
C GLY A 46 -17.76 8.61 -25.85
N LEU A 47 -17.28 8.19 -24.68
CA LEU A 47 -17.22 6.79 -24.28
C LEU A 47 -18.34 6.45 -23.27
N SER A 48 -19.26 5.58 -23.68
CA SER A 48 -20.30 5.07 -22.79
C SER A 48 -19.76 3.89 -21.97
N LEU A 49 -19.64 4.09 -20.65
CA LEU A 49 -19.10 3.11 -19.72
C LEU A 49 -20.01 2.93 -18.50
N ALA A 50 -20.13 1.70 -18.03
CA ALA A 50 -20.70 1.42 -16.72
C ALA A 50 -19.61 1.50 -15.64
N HIS A 51 -19.96 2.01 -14.45
CA HIS A 51 -19.05 2.06 -13.30
C HIS A 51 -18.54 0.67 -12.88
N THR A 52 -19.33 -0.38 -13.12
CA THR A 52 -18.96 -1.80 -12.88
C THR A 52 -17.88 -2.29 -13.85
N THR A 53 -17.85 -1.78 -15.09
CA THR A 53 -16.80 -2.06 -16.06
C THR A 53 -15.46 -1.54 -15.56
N ILE A 54 -15.43 -0.28 -15.12
CA ILE A 54 -14.23 0.34 -14.54
C ILE A 54 -13.80 -0.41 -13.26
N LEU A 55 -14.75 -0.78 -12.39
CA LEU A 55 -14.46 -1.59 -11.21
C LEU A 55 -13.83 -2.95 -11.57
N GLY A 56 -14.33 -3.60 -12.62
CA GLY A 56 -13.77 -4.85 -13.15
C GLY A 56 -12.33 -4.67 -13.61
N TRP A 57 -12.05 -3.58 -14.32
CA TRP A 57 -10.69 -3.23 -14.72
C TRP A 57 -9.78 -2.96 -13.51
N VAL A 58 -10.22 -2.14 -12.55
CA VAL A 58 -9.45 -1.88 -11.33
C VAL A 58 -9.08 -3.19 -10.63
N LYS A 59 -10.04 -4.11 -10.45
CA LYS A 59 -9.78 -5.41 -9.81
C LYS A 59 -8.79 -6.27 -10.61
N ARG A 60 -8.89 -6.26 -11.95
CA ARG A 60 -8.05 -7.10 -12.82
C ARG A 60 -6.63 -6.55 -12.99
N TYR A 61 -6.49 -5.26 -13.22
CA TYR A 61 -5.24 -4.63 -13.67
C TYR A 61 -4.40 -4.07 -12.52
N THR A 62 -5.01 -3.71 -11.37
CA THR A 62 -4.26 -3.18 -10.22
C THR A 62 -3.15 -4.13 -9.75
N PRO A 63 -3.37 -5.45 -9.58
CA PRO A 63 -2.29 -6.35 -9.14
C PRO A 63 -1.11 -6.39 -10.11
N GLU A 64 -1.38 -6.38 -11.43
CA GLU A 64 -0.33 -6.36 -12.45
C GLU A 64 0.44 -5.04 -12.44
N PHE A 65 -0.26 -3.91 -12.28
CA PHE A 65 0.37 -2.60 -12.17
C PHE A 65 1.25 -2.51 -10.91
N VAL A 66 0.78 -3.04 -9.78
CA VAL A 66 1.56 -3.11 -8.54
C VAL A 66 2.79 -4.01 -8.72
N LYS A 67 2.68 -5.14 -9.43
CA LYS A 67 3.81 -6.01 -9.75
C LYS A 67 4.86 -5.28 -10.59
N CYS A 68 4.45 -4.59 -11.65
CA CYS A 68 5.34 -3.77 -12.48
C CYS A 68 5.97 -2.63 -11.68
N TRP A 69 5.18 -1.95 -10.84
CA TRP A 69 5.65 -0.88 -9.98
C TRP A 69 6.72 -1.38 -9.00
N ASN A 70 6.50 -2.53 -8.36
CA ASN A 70 7.44 -3.11 -7.40
C ASN A 70 8.78 -3.50 -8.05
N LEU A 71 8.79 -3.87 -9.34
CA LEU A 71 10.04 -4.13 -10.07
C LEU A 71 10.86 -2.86 -10.32
N LEU A 72 10.20 -1.71 -10.45
CA LEU A 72 10.83 -0.40 -10.69
C LEU A 72 11.09 0.37 -9.40
N ALA A 73 10.42 -0.01 -8.32
CA ALA A 73 10.52 0.67 -7.04
C ALA A 73 11.90 0.44 -6.41
N THR A 74 12.65 1.54 -6.22
CA THR A 74 13.87 1.55 -5.38
C THR A 74 13.56 1.02 -3.97
N THR A 75 14.49 0.29 -3.36
CA THR A 75 14.34 -0.17 -1.98
C THR A 75 14.01 0.99 -1.04
N ALA A 76 13.03 0.78 -0.16
CA ALA A 76 12.71 1.81 0.83
C ALA A 76 13.88 1.89 1.84
N GLY A 77 14.32 3.11 2.17
CA GLY A 77 15.39 3.31 3.15
C GLY A 77 15.13 2.63 4.50
N GLN A 78 16.18 2.41 5.27
CA GLN A 78 16.14 1.65 6.54
C GLN A 78 15.56 2.44 7.73
N SER A 79 15.12 3.69 7.51
CA SER A 79 14.42 4.49 8.51
C SER A 79 12.92 4.48 8.23
N TRP A 80 12.17 3.85 9.12
CA TRP A 80 10.74 3.60 8.98
C TRP A 80 9.99 4.51 9.95
N ARG A 81 8.92 5.14 9.45
CA ARG A 81 7.91 5.83 10.25
C ARG A 81 6.63 5.05 10.14
N VAL A 82 6.08 4.66 11.29
CA VAL A 82 4.93 3.77 11.38
C VAL A 82 3.79 4.51 12.06
N ASP A 83 2.61 4.32 11.51
CA ASP A 83 1.37 4.90 12.02
C ASP A 83 0.24 3.87 12.01
N GLU A 84 -0.65 4.01 12.98
CA GLU A 84 -1.84 3.19 13.17
C GLU A 84 -3.10 4.07 13.12
N THR A 85 -3.79 4.04 11.98
CA THR A 85 -5.04 4.79 11.79
C THR A 85 -6.23 3.84 11.76
N TYR A 86 -7.38 4.26 12.29
CA TYR A 86 -8.63 3.50 12.20
C TYR A 86 -9.39 3.85 10.91
N VAL A 87 -9.91 2.83 10.22
CA VAL A 87 -10.69 2.98 8.99
C VAL A 87 -11.99 2.20 9.08
N LYS A 88 -13.08 2.76 8.55
CA LYS A 88 -14.40 2.10 8.55
C LYS A 88 -14.61 1.38 7.24
N ILE A 89 -14.74 0.05 7.28
CA ILE A 89 -14.92 -0.79 6.10
C ILE A 89 -16.25 -1.53 6.24
N ARG A 90 -17.19 -1.26 5.32
CA ARG A 90 -18.55 -1.84 5.34
C ARG A 90 -19.23 -1.74 6.71
N GLY A 91 -19.12 -0.57 7.34
CA GLY A 91 -19.73 -0.29 8.64
C GLY A 91 -18.92 -0.75 9.86
N LYS A 92 -17.86 -1.58 9.69
CA LYS A 92 -17.03 -2.09 10.79
C LYS A 92 -15.72 -1.30 10.88
N TRP A 93 -15.30 -0.96 12.10
CA TRP A 93 -13.99 -0.37 12.35
C TRP A 93 -12.89 -1.40 12.22
N ALA A 94 -11.81 -1.03 11.53
CA ALA A 94 -10.59 -1.80 11.40
C ALA A 94 -9.37 -0.88 11.60
N TYR A 95 -8.24 -1.45 11.96
CA TYR A 95 -6.98 -0.76 12.20
C TYR A 95 -6.05 -0.96 11.01
N LEU A 96 -5.61 0.14 10.42
CA LEU A 96 -4.65 0.19 9.32
C LEU A 96 -3.28 0.58 9.88
N TYR A 97 -2.36 -0.37 9.87
CA TYR A 97 -0.95 -0.15 10.12
C TYR A 97 -0.29 0.25 8.81
N ARG A 98 0.47 1.34 8.79
CA ARG A 98 1.21 1.82 7.62
C ARG A 98 2.62 2.21 8.00
N ALA A 99 3.59 1.84 7.17
CA ALA A 99 4.97 2.30 7.27
C ALA A 99 5.37 3.09 6.03
N VAL A 100 6.06 4.21 6.22
CA VAL A 100 6.70 5.00 5.16
C VAL A 100 8.16 5.27 5.51
N ASN A 101 9.00 5.48 4.50
CA ASN A 101 10.39 5.83 4.71
C ASN A 101 10.58 7.34 4.93
N ARG A 102 11.84 7.78 5.08
CA ARG A 102 12.17 9.21 5.25
C ARG A 102 11.57 10.12 4.17
N ALA A 103 11.53 9.64 2.92
CA ALA A 103 11.06 10.34 1.73
C ALA A 103 9.55 10.20 1.47
N GLY A 104 8.79 9.60 2.40
CA GLY A 104 7.33 9.41 2.25
C GLY A 104 6.94 8.24 1.33
N LYS A 105 7.90 7.41 0.91
CA LYS A 105 7.61 6.21 0.12
C LYS A 105 7.07 5.11 1.03
N THR A 106 5.93 4.53 0.66
CA THR A 106 5.32 3.41 1.39
C THR A 106 6.24 2.20 1.43
N ILE A 107 6.43 1.67 2.64
CA ILE A 107 7.18 0.44 2.92
C ILE A 107 6.23 -0.74 2.86
N ASP A 108 5.18 -0.71 3.67
CA ASP A 108 4.13 -1.72 3.71
C ASP A 108 2.89 -1.19 4.46
N PHE A 109 1.78 -1.90 4.32
CA PHE A 109 0.54 -1.68 5.04
C PHE A 109 -0.11 -3.00 5.48
N ARG A 110 -0.81 -3.00 6.60
CA ARG A 110 -1.60 -4.14 7.07
C ARG A 110 -2.91 -3.67 7.68
N LEU A 111 -4.00 -4.29 7.25
CA LEU A 111 -5.30 -4.12 7.86
C LEU A 111 -5.55 -5.23 8.88
N SER A 112 -6.02 -4.86 10.07
CA SER A 112 -6.37 -5.79 11.15
C SER A 112 -7.72 -5.39 11.76
N THR A 113 -8.51 -6.37 12.20
CA THR A 113 -9.73 -6.09 12.98
C THR A 113 -9.41 -5.75 14.45
N ARG A 114 -8.23 -6.14 14.92
CA ARG A 114 -7.77 -5.95 16.30
C ARG A 114 -6.56 -5.02 16.35
N ARG A 115 -6.49 -4.22 17.41
CA ARG A 115 -5.35 -3.35 17.74
C ARG A 115 -4.55 -4.00 18.87
N ASP A 116 -3.83 -5.08 18.57
CA ASP A 116 -3.06 -5.83 19.56
C ASP A 116 -1.59 -5.99 19.15
N VAL A 117 -0.80 -6.54 20.07
CA VAL A 117 0.64 -6.79 19.87
C VAL A 117 0.86 -7.80 18.73
N ALA A 118 -0.01 -8.80 18.60
CA ALA A 118 0.07 -9.81 17.54
C ALA A 118 -0.12 -9.18 16.15
N ALA A 119 -1.07 -8.28 15.99
CA ALA A 119 -1.30 -7.52 14.76
C ALA A 119 -0.09 -6.65 14.41
N ALA A 120 0.51 -5.98 15.40
CA ALA A 120 1.72 -5.19 15.21
C ALA A 120 2.93 -6.06 14.83
N LYS A 121 3.18 -7.19 15.51
CA LYS A 121 4.22 -8.16 15.14
C LYS A 121 4.02 -8.67 13.71
N ALA A 122 2.79 -9.04 13.35
CA ALA A 122 2.47 -9.52 12.01
C ALA A 122 2.65 -8.44 10.93
N PHE A 123 2.45 -7.15 11.28
CA PHE A 123 2.77 -6.03 10.40
C PHE A 123 4.28 -5.90 10.17
N PHE A 124 5.09 -5.85 11.24
CA PHE A 124 6.54 -5.73 11.12
C PHE A 124 7.17 -6.92 10.39
N ALA A 125 6.75 -8.14 10.70
CA ALA A 125 7.21 -9.35 10.00
C ALA A 125 6.90 -9.30 8.50
N LYS A 126 5.70 -8.84 8.12
CA LYS A 126 5.34 -8.63 6.72
C LYS A 126 6.24 -7.59 6.07
N ALA A 127 6.43 -6.43 6.71
CA ALA A 127 7.22 -5.33 6.17
C ALA A 127 8.70 -5.71 5.95
N ILE A 128 9.30 -6.42 6.91
CA ILE A 128 10.70 -6.91 6.81
C ILE A 128 10.83 -7.88 5.64
N ARG A 129 9.89 -8.83 5.50
CA ARG A 129 9.88 -9.78 4.38
C ARG A 129 9.72 -9.07 3.03
N THR A 130 8.85 -8.07 2.95
CA THR A 130 8.61 -7.29 1.73
C THR A 130 9.86 -6.51 1.31
N GLN A 131 10.59 -5.90 2.27
CA GLN A 131 11.80 -5.13 1.97
C GLN A 131 13.07 -5.98 1.83
N GLY A 132 13.05 -7.22 2.34
CA GLY A 132 14.21 -8.11 2.37
C GLY A 132 15.37 -7.64 3.28
N ARG A 133 15.16 -6.55 4.04
CA ARG A 133 16.15 -5.97 4.95
C ARG A 133 15.46 -5.47 6.21
N ALA A 134 16.13 -5.64 7.34
CA ALA A 134 15.68 -5.09 8.61
C ALA A 134 15.85 -3.56 8.66
N PRO A 135 14.94 -2.84 9.33
CA PRO A 135 15.10 -1.42 9.58
C PRO A 135 16.26 -1.13 10.52
N GLU A 136 16.91 0.01 10.33
CA GLU A 136 17.88 0.57 11.27
C GLU A 136 17.21 1.45 12.31
N THR A 137 16.11 2.13 11.93
CA THR A 137 15.35 2.99 12.84
C THR A 137 13.87 2.82 12.59
N ILE A 138 13.11 2.59 13.65
CA ILE A 138 11.65 2.57 13.65
C ILE A 138 11.17 3.74 14.51
N THR A 139 10.40 4.64 13.91
CA THR A 139 9.69 5.70 14.62
C THR A 139 8.23 5.31 14.71
N LEU A 140 7.74 5.16 15.94
CA LEU A 140 6.33 4.88 16.24
C LEU A 140 5.65 6.12 16.81
N ASP A 141 4.32 6.12 16.72
CA ASP A 141 3.49 6.93 17.60
C ASP A 141 3.61 6.43 19.06
N GLY A 142 2.90 7.08 19.98
CA GLY A 142 2.92 6.68 21.40
C GLY A 142 2.23 5.34 21.70
N TYR A 143 1.88 4.51 20.72
CA TYR A 143 1.05 3.34 20.96
C TYR A 143 1.81 2.18 21.63
N ALA A 144 1.37 1.82 22.83
CA ALA A 144 2.03 0.86 23.69
C ALA A 144 2.17 -0.54 23.07
N ALA A 145 1.17 -1.03 22.32
CA ALA A 145 1.25 -2.39 21.77
C ALA A 145 2.27 -2.50 20.63
N SER A 146 2.42 -1.45 19.82
CA SER A 146 3.45 -1.40 18.76
C SER A 146 4.85 -1.28 19.35
N HIS A 147 5.01 -0.48 20.40
CA HIS A 147 6.25 -0.43 21.18
C HIS A 147 6.60 -1.78 21.81
N ARG A 148 5.62 -2.46 22.39
CA ARG A 148 5.80 -3.80 22.96
C ARG A 148 6.17 -4.81 21.88
N ALA A 149 5.50 -4.78 20.72
CA ALA A 149 5.81 -5.66 19.60
C ALA A 149 7.27 -5.53 19.15
N VAL A 150 7.78 -4.31 18.97
CA VAL A 150 9.19 -4.11 18.58
C VAL A 150 10.16 -4.60 19.66
N ARG A 151 9.84 -4.38 20.95
CA ARG A 151 10.69 -4.88 22.05
C ARG A 151 10.74 -6.41 22.08
N GLU A 152 9.59 -7.07 22.02
CA GLU A 152 9.51 -8.54 21.99
C GLU A 152 10.20 -9.10 20.74
N MET A 153 10.02 -8.49 19.58
CA MET A 153 10.71 -8.93 18.35
C MET A 153 12.23 -8.78 18.40
N LYS A 154 12.77 -7.86 19.20
CA LYS A 154 14.21 -7.77 19.45
C LYS A 154 14.69 -8.89 20.37
N THR A 155 13.89 -9.24 21.38
CA THR A 155 14.18 -10.35 22.30
C THR A 155 14.14 -11.70 21.58
N ASP A 156 13.15 -11.89 20.70
CA ASP A 156 12.95 -13.12 19.92
C ASP A 156 13.86 -13.17 18.65
N GLU A 157 14.88 -12.31 18.57
CA GLU A 157 15.84 -12.16 17.45
C GLU A 157 15.24 -11.92 16.04
N SER A 158 13.92 -11.72 15.96
CA SER A 158 13.18 -11.43 14.73
C SER A 158 13.46 -10.02 14.20
N LEU A 159 13.99 -9.13 15.04
CA LEU A 159 14.54 -7.83 14.69
C LEU A 159 15.96 -7.70 15.26
N PRO A 160 16.92 -7.15 14.50
CA PRO A 160 18.26 -6.91 15.03
C PRO A 160 18.21 -6.00 16.26
N GLY A 161 18.92 -6.37 17.34
CA GLY A 161 18.99 -5.58 18.58
C GLY A 161 19.45 -4.13 18.35
N ARG A 162 20.30 -3.91 17.34
CA ARG A 162 20.79 -2.60 16.88
C ARG A 162 19.72 -1.66 16.30
N THR A 163 18.50 -2.15 16.06
CA THR A 163 17.42 -1.34 15.50
C THR A 163 17.02 -0.24 16.48
N ASN A 164 17.17 1.03 16.12
CA ASN A 164 16.81 2.14 17.00
C ASN A 164 15.29 2.32 17.06
N LEU A 165 14.71 2.24 18.24
CA LEU A 165 13.28 2.51 18.45
C LEU A 165 13.13 3.94 18.97
N ARG A 166 12.38 4.77 18.24
CA ARG A 166 12.07 6.15 18.61
C ARG A 166 10.57 6.32 18.76
N SER A 167 10.15 7.16 19.70
CA SER A 167 8.78 7.65 19.80
C SER A 167 8.77 9.10 19.35
N SER A 168 7.92 9.46 18.40
CA SER A 168 7.72 10.87 18.07
C SER A 168 6.29 11.12 17.61
N LYS A 169 5.57 11.94 18.37
CA LYS A 169 4.19 12.33 18.05
C LYS A 169 4.09 13.18 16.78
N TYR A 170 5.17 13.86 16.39
CA TYR A 170 5.15 14.88 15.32
C TYR A 170 5.76 14.40 13.99
N LEU A 171 6.60 13.36 13.99
CA LEU A 171 7.21 12.85 12.76
C LEU A 171 6.24 12.00 11.91
N ASN A 172 5.09 11.65 12.45
CA ASN A 172 4.02 10.97 11.73
C ASN A 172 3.14 11.93 10.90
N ASN A 173 3.42 13.24 10.88
CA ASN A 173 2.68 14.17 10.00
C ASN A 173 3.06 14.04 8.51
N LEU A 174 4.11 13.28 8.19
CA LEU A 174 4.53 12.97 6.81
C LEU A 174 3.76 11.77 6.21
N ILE A 175 2.87 11.17 7.00
CA ILE A 175 2.10 9.98 6.67
C ILE A 175 0.74 10.42 6.13
#